data_AF-A0A6N7ZNM2-F1
#
_entry.id   AF-A0A6N7ZNM2-F1
#
_cell.length_a   1.000
_cell.length_b   1.000
_cell.length_c   1.000
_cell.angle_alpha   90.00
_cell.angle_beta   90.00
_cell.angle_gamma   90.00
#
_symmetry.space_group_name_H-M   'P 1'
#
loop_
_entity.id
_entity.type
_entity.pdbx_description
1 polymer ?
#
loop_
_entity_poly.entity_id
_entity_poly.type
_entity_poly.pdbx_seq_one_letter_code
_entity_poly.pdbx_strand_id
1 'polypeptide(L)'
;EEPDDHAGENTSEYVAAPAGRLARMPQGWTPQDAVSLVAGGATALIGLRDKARLRPGERLLVRGAAGGVGSVAVQVGKAWGAHVTALAHPRSFPFVRSLGADEVIDYRRPLSDLDRFDVIFDTRGTELWRLRRKLERSGRMVAIAFDVDRPRRSLATIAASAVFGPRRIRFFLGRPVPDLFDELRRYAEDGSLRSVADRVYPLERIQDAHAHAEAGGVHGKIVVAPGVSSTAAVDPRGA
;
A
#
# COMPACT_ATOMS: atom_id res chain seq x y z
N GLU A 1 -1.36 -19.79 21.99
CA GLU A 1 -1.04 -18.63 21.15
C GLU A 1 -2.36 -17.98 20.75
N GLU A 2 -2.78 -16.97 21.50
CA GLU A 2 -3.88 -16.10 21.08
C GLU A 2 -3.42 -15.22 19.91
N PRO A 3 -4.33 -14.86 18.99
CA PRO A 3 -4.01 -13.91 17.94
C PRO A 3 -3.86 -12.53 18.60
N ASP A 4 -2.65 -11.96 18.48
CA ASP A 4 -2.32 -10.57 18.84
C ASP A 4 -3.21 -9.62 18.02
N ASP A 5 -4.37 -9.24 18.56
CA ASP A 5 -5.32 -8.32 17.94
C ASP A 5 -4.92 -6.87 18.25
N HIS A 6 -3.81 -6.43 17.67
CA HIS A 6 -3.30 -5.05 17.81
C HIS A 6 -4.06 -4.02 16.96
N ALA A 7 -5.26 -4.35 16.47
CA ALA A 7 -6.07 -3.47 15.62
C ALA A 7 -6.69 -2.32 16.44
N GLY A 8 -5.85 -1.46 17.02
CA GLY A 8 -6.24 -0.31 17.83
C GLY A 8 -5.13 0.27 18.70
N GLU A 9 -4.06 -0.49 18.96
CA GLU A 9 -3.03 -0.09 19.93
C GLU A 9 -2.08 1.01 19.43
N ASN A 10 -2.02 1.27 18.12
CA ASN A 10 -1.10 2.25 17.53
C ASN A 10 -1.70 3.66 17.38
N THR A 11 -2.97 3.87 17.69
CA THR A 11 -3.64 5.19 17.63
C THR A 11 -3.75 5.79 19.02
N SER A 12 -2.59 6.16 19.56
CA SER A 12 -2.41 6.68 20.92
C SER A 12 -1.29 7.74 20.93
N GLU A 13 -1.19 8.48 22.03
CA GLU A 13 -0.05 9.38 22.24
C GLU A 13 1.26 8.61 22.50
N TYR A 14 1.16 7.41 23.08
CA TYR A 14 2.31 6.55 23.40
C TYR A 14 1.99 5.09 23.06
N VAL A 15 2.96 4.37 22.49
CA VAL A 15 2.86 2.94 22.22
C VAL A 15 4.11 2.21 22.73
N ALA A 16 3.93 1.08 23.38
CA ALA A 16 5.02 0.18 23.71
C ALA A 16 5.27 -0.75 22.50
N ALA A 17 6.52 -0.80 22.03
CA ALA A 17 6.90 -1.65 20.90
C ALA A 17 8.17 -2.45 21.20
N PRO A 18 8.25 -3.73 20.77
CA PRO A 18 9.50 -4.48 20.80
C PRO A 18 10.58 -3.75 20.00
N ALA A 19 11.82 -3.72 20.50
CA ALA A 19 12.93 -3.05 19.82
C ALA A 19 13.15 -3.55 18.37
N GLY A 20 12.89 -4.84 18.11
CA GLY A 20 12.96 -5.42 16.77
C GLY A 20 11.83 -5.01 15.81
N ARG A 21 10.84 -4.24 16.27
CA ARG A 21 9.78 -3.63 15.42
C ARG A 21 10.04 -2.14 15.15
N LEU A 22 11.21 -1.63 15.54
CA LEU A 22 11.62 -0.24 15.32
C LEU A 22 12.62 -0.16 14.16
N ALA A 23 12.60 0.97 13.47
CA ALA A 23 13.57 1.32 12.45
C ALA A 23 13.85 2.83 12.48
N ARG A 24 14.99 3.23 11.92
CA ARG A 24 15.33 4.65 11.83
C ARG A 24 14.44 5.34 10.79
N MET A 25 13.94 6.51 11.14
CA MET A 25 13.25 7.38 10.19
C MET A 25 14.25 7.90 9.14
N PRO A 26 13.85 8.03 7.86
CA PRO A 26 14.66 8.69 6.85
C PRO A 26 15.06 10.10 7.27
N GLN A 27 16.27 10.52 6.89
CA GLN A 27 16.71 11.88 7.17
C GLN A 27 15.80 12.93 6.48
N GLY A 28 15.46 13.99 7.20
CA GLY A 28 14.64 15.09 6.68
C GLY A 28 13.13 14.81 6.59
N TRP A 29 12.67 13.61 6.94
CA TRP A 29 11.25 13.28 6.96
C TRP A 29 10.58 13.70 8.27
N THR A 30 9.31 14.10 8.17
CA THR A 30 8.44 14.25 9.35
C THR A 30 7.89 12.89 9.80
N PRO A 31 7.43 12.73 11.06
CA PRO A 31 6.71 11.53 11.47
C PRO A 31 5.50 11.21 10.59
N GLN A 32 4.81 12.24 10.09
CA GLN A 32 3.67 12.11 9.19
C GLN A 32 4.09 11.54 7.82
N ASP A 33 5.25 11.97 7.29
CA ASP A 33 5.82 11.40 6.06
C ASP A 33 6.14 9.92 6.25
N ALA A 34 6.81 9.59 7.35
CA ALA A 34 7.23 8.23 7.66
C ALA A 34 6.04 7.27 7.78
N VAL A 35 5.04 7.62 8.58
CA VAL A 35 3.87 6.75 8.79
C VAL A 35 3.04 6.56 7.51
N SER A 36 3.02 7.56 6.62
CA SER A 36 2.34 7.46 5.33
C SER A 36 2.93 6.37 4.42
N LEU A 37 4.24 6.12 4.53
CA LEU A 37 4.94 5.13 3.71
C LEU A 37 4.98 3.75 4.36
N VAL A 38 5.17 3.66 5.68
CA VAL A 38 5.52 2.42 6.40
C VAL A 38 4.65 1.22 6.05
N ALA A 39 3.33 1.30 6.29
CA ALA A 39 2.45 0.15 6.06
C ALA A 39 2.28 -0.17 4.56
N GLY A 40 2.13 0.87 3.74
CA GLY A 40 1.94 0.73 2.29
C GLY A 40 3.18 0.16 1.60
N GLY A 41 4.34 0.71 1.94
CA GLY A 41 5.63 0.31 1.42
C GLY A 41 6.03 -1.09 1.84
N ALA A 42 5.79 -1.47 3.09
CA ALA A 42 6.07 -2.83 3.53
C ALA A 42 5.30 -3.86 2.70
N THR A 43 4.00 -3.63 2.51
CA THR A 43 3.15 -4.50 1.68
C THR A 43 3.58 -4.47 0.21
N ALA A 44 3.86 -3.30 -0.35
CA ALA A 44 4.28 -3.18 -1.75
C ALA A 44 5.61 -3.93 -2.00
N LEU A 45 6.61 -3.75 -1.14
CA LEU A 45 7.91 -4.41 -1.27
C LEU A 45 7.80 -5.92 -1.12
N ILE A 46 7.16 -6.44 -0.06
CA ILE A 46 6.97 -7.90 0.09
C ILE A 46 6.22 -8.47 -1.11
N GLY A 47 5.15 -7.78 -1.53
CA GLY A 47 4.32 -8.26 -2.61
C GLY A 47 5.03 -8.24 -3.96
N LEU A 48 5.79 -7.19 -4.30
CA LEU A 48 6.50 -7.11 -5.59
C LEU A 48 7.83 -7.89 -5.58
N ARG A 49 8.61 -7.87 -4.49
CA ARG A 49 9.90 -8.56 -4.37
C ARG A 49 9.74 -10.04 -4.12
N ASP A 50 9.01 -10.42 -3.08
CA ASP A 50 9.03 -11.79 -2.56
C ASP A 50 7.93 -12.63 -3.21
N LYS A 51 6.74 -12.04 -3.35
CA LYS A 51 5.57 -12.71 -3.91
C LYS A 51 5.50 -12.60 -5.41
N ALA A 52 5.73 -11.45 -6.02
CA ALA A 52 5.81 -11.39 -7.48
C ALA A 52 7.22 -11.81 -7.90
N ARG A 53 8.29 -11.28 -7.31
CA ARG A 53 9.65 -11.32 -7.89
C ARG A 53 9.68 -10.53 -9.19
N LEU A 54 9.13 -9.31 -9.17
CA LEU A 54 9.10 -8.38 -10.30
C LEU A 54 10.51 -8.19 -10.86
N ARG A 55 10.63 -8.18 -12.18
CA ARG A 55 11.89 -7.99 -12.90
C ARG A 55 11.82 -6.73 -13.77
N PRO A 56 12.96 -6.07 -14.03
CA PRO A 56 13.02 -5.00 -15.01
C PRO A 56 12.47 -5.44 -16.38
N GLY A 57 11.75 -4.54 -17.05
CA GLY A 57 11.14 -4.77 -18.36
C GLY A 57 9.78 -5.49 -18.35
N GLU A 58 9.34 -6.03 -17.20
CA GLU A 58 8.02 -6.68 -17.10
C GLU A 58 6.88 -5.66 -17.09
N ARG A 59 5.72 -6.08 -17.63
CA ARG A 59 4.48 -5.29 -17.60
C ARG A 59 3.77 -5.51 -16.26
N LEU A 60 3.70 -4.46 -15.45
CA LEU A 60 3.04 -4.45 -14.14
C LEU A 60 1.70 -3.71 -14.22
N LEU A 61 0.61 -4.40 -13.87
CA LEU A 61 -0.68 -3.77 -13.60
C LEU A 61 -0.86 -3.54 -12.10
N VAL A 62 -1.10 -2.29 -11.69
CA VAL A 62 -1.44 -1.94 -10.29
C VAL A 62 -2.91 -1.53 -10.19
N ARG A 63 -3.73 -2.32 -9.49
CA ARG A 63 -5.14 -2.00 -9.23
C ARG A 63 -5.31 -1.38 -7.85
N GLY A 64 -6.00 -0.23 -7.80
CA GLY A 64 -6.05 0.60 -6.60
C GLY A 64 -4.84 1.54 -6.47
N ALA A 65 -4.27 1.93 -7.61
CA ALA A 65 -3.00 2.65 -7.70
C ALA A 65 -2.95 4.01 -6.99
N ALA A 66 -4.11 4.64 -6.74
CA ALA A 66 -4.14 5.90 -6.02
C ALA A 66 -4.07 5.72 -4.49
N GLY A 67 -4.38 4.53 -3.95
CA GLY A 67 -4.47 4.33 -2.50
C GLY A 67 -3.13 4.10 -1.81
N GLY A 68 -3.15 3.90 -0.49
CA GLY A 68 -1.94 3.85 0.33
C GLY A 68 -0.93 2.75 0.00
N VAL A 69 -1.37 1.57 -0.47
CA VAL A 69 -0.44 0.53 -0.96
C VAL A 69 -0.15 0.70 -2.44
N GLY A 70 -1.19 0.97 -3.24
CA GLY A 70 -1.07 1.06 -4.70
C GLY A 70 -0.15 2.19 -5.16
N SER A 71 -0.17 3.33 -4.48
CA SER A 71 0.70 4.47 -4.79
C SER A 71 2.17 4.14 -4.58
N VAL A 72 2.49 3.35 -3.56
CA VAL A 72 3.86 2.87 -3.32
C VAL A 72 4.22 1.78 -4.34
N ALA A 73 3.30 0.87 -4.66
CA ALA A 73 3.53 -0.17 -5.65
C ALA A 73 3.83 0.39 -7.06
N VAL A 74 3.20 1.50 -7.45
CA VAL A 74 3.53 2.22 -8.70
C VAL A 74 4.97 2.71 -8.69
N GLN A 75 5.37 3.40 -7.61
CA GLN A 75 6.72 3.95 -7.50
C GLN A 75 7.78 2.84 -7.45
N VAL A 76 7.57 1.77 -6.66
CA VAL A 76 8.46 0.61 -6.60
C VAL A 76 8.58 -0.06 -7.98
N GLY A 77 7.46 -0.28 -8.66
CA GLY A 77 7.46 -0.85 -10.01
C GLY A 77 8.30 -0.02 -10.97
N LYS A 78 8.14 1.31 -10.93
CA LYS A 78 8.90 2.23 -11.77
C LYS A 78 10.40 2.23 -11.43
N ALA A 79 10.74 2.28 -10.13
CA ALA A 79 12.12 2.25 -9.64
C ALA A 79 12.84 0.95 -10.04
N TRP A 80 12.11 -0.17 -10.16
CA TRP A 80 12.67 -1.45 -10.61
C TRP A 80 12.63 -1.65 -12.12
N GLY A 81 12.28 -0.62 -12.89
CA GLY A 81 12.32 -0.64 -14.35
C GLY A 81 11.20 -1.46 -14.99
N ALA A 82 10.08 -1.69 -14.31
CA ALA A 82 8.88 -2.25 -14.93
C ALA A 82 8.14 -1.19 -15.76
N HIS A 83 7.34 -1.63 -16.74
CA HIS A 83 6.36 -0.78 -17.41
C HIS A 83 5.05 -0.82 -16.62
N VAL A 84 4.70 0.30 -15.98
CA VAL A 84 3.63 0.35 -14.98
C VAL A 84 2.33 0.88 -15.59
N THR A 85 1.33 0.01 -15.70
CA THR A 85 -0.06 0.38 -15.98
C THR A 85 -0.84 0.46 -14.67
N ALA A 86 -1.49 1.58 -14.42
CA ALA A 86 -2.25 1.83 -13.20
C ALA A 86 -3.75 1.94 -13.45
N LEU A 87 -4.56 1.26 -12.63
CA LEU A 87 -6.01 1.44 -12.62
C LEU A 87 -6.41 2.42 -11.51
N ALA A 88 -7.01 3.54 -11.91
CA ALA A 88 -7.40 4.63 -11.01
C ALA A 88 -8.67 5.34 -11.51
N HIS A 89 -9.27 6.20 -10.66
CA HIS A 89 -10.34 7.09 -11.11
C HIS A 89 -9.73 8.22 -11.96
N PRO A 90 -10.40 8.78 -12.99
CA PRO A 90 -9.86 9.88 -13.80
C PRO A 90 -9.33 11.07 -12.98
N ARG A 91 -10.02 11.40 -11.88
CA ARG A 91 -9.59 12.46 -10.94
C ARG A 91 -8.20 12.22 -10.33
N SER A 92 -7.75 10.97 -10.27
CA SER A 92 -6.45 10.58 -9.72
C SER A 92 -5.38 10.39 -10.80
N PHE A 93 -5.69 10.58 -12.09
CA PHE A 93 -4.72 10.34 -13.17
C PHE A 93 -3.47 11.21 -13.05
N PRO A 94 -3.57 12.55 -12.82
CA PRO A 94 -2.36 13.37 -12.67
C PRO A 94 -1.51 12.90 -11.49
N PHE A 95 -2.16 12.58 -10.36
CA PHE A 95 -1.50 12.07 -9.17
C PHE A 95 -0.74 10.77 -9.46
N VAL A 96 -1.41 9.77 -10.04
CA VAL A 96 -0.80 8.46 -10.32
C VAL A 96 0.30 8.55 -11.37
N ARG A 97 0.18 9.40 -12.40
CA ARG A 97 1.27 9.68 -13.35
C ARG A 97 2.47 10.32 -12.67
N SER A 98 2.25 11.25 -11.74
CA SER A 98 3.33 11.88 -10.98
C SER A 98 4.07 10.91 -10.05
N LEU A 99 3.55 9.70 -9.84
CA LEU A 99 4.23 8.60 -9.14
C LEU A 99 5.05 7.70 -10.06
N GLY A 100 5.03 7.93 -11.38
CA GLY A 100 5.80 7.17 -12.35
C GLY A 100 5.03 6.10 -13.12
N ALA A 101 3.69 6.09 -13.06
CA ALA A 101 2.91 5.22 -13.94
C ALA A 101 3.08 5.62 -15.41
N ASP A 102 3.48 4.67 -16.25
CA ASP A 102 3.64 4.84 -17.70
C ASP A 102 2.27 4.97 -18.39
N GLU A 103 1.29 4.21 -17.90
CA GLU A 103 -0.09 4.25 -18.36
C GLU A 103 -1.07 4.36 -17.18
N VAL A 104 -2.15 5.11 -17.36
CA VAL A 104 -3.24 5.18 -16.38
C VAL A 104 -4.57 4.98 -17.09
N ILE A 105 -5.32 3.98 -16.63
CA ILE A 105 -6.60 3.56 -17.20
C ILE A 105 -7.70 3.73 -16.15
N ASP A 106 -8.87 4.19 -16.61
CA ASP A 106 -10.04 4.33 -15.75
C ASP A 106 -10.50 2.94 -15.30
N TYR A 107 -10.49 2.68 -13.99
CA TYR A 107 -10.86 1.36 -13.45
C TYR A 107 -12.31 0.98 -13.75
N ARG A 108 -13.17 1.94 -14.14
CA ARG A 108 -14.57 1.71 -14.49
C ARG A 108 -14.73 1.10 -15.88
N ARG A 109 -13.68 1.11 -16.70
CA ARG A 109 -13.69 0.43 -18.00
C ARG A 109 -13.73 -1.09 -17.82
N PRO A 110 -14.36 -1.81 -18.75
CA PRO A 110 -14.35 -3.26 -18.74
C PRO A 110 -12.93 -3.83 -18.66
N LEU A 111 -12.68 -4.76 -17.74
CA LEU A 111 -11.40 -5.45 -17.66
C LEU A 111 -11.04 -6.19 -18.96
N SER A 112 -12.02 -6.50 -19.81
CA SER A 112 -11.83 -7.10 -21.14
C SER A 112 -10.95 -6.25 -22.05
N ASP A 113 -10.90 -4.95 -21.83
CA ASP A 113 -10.23 -3.99 -22.71
C ASP A 113 -8.76 -3.82 -22.33
N LEU A 114 -8.35 -4.40 -21.20
CA LEU A 114 -6.96 -4.40 -20.77
C LEU A 114 -6.13 -5.39 -21.58
N ASP A 115 -4.87 -5.06 -21.78
CA ASP A 115 -3.85 -5.97 -22.29
C ASP A 115 -3.55 -7.11 -21.30
N ARG A 116 -2.56 -7.93 -21.66
CA ARG A 116 -1.97 -8.91 -20.75
C ARG A 116 -0.76 -8.34 -20.01
N PHE A 117 -0.51 -8.88 -18.83
CA PHE A 117 0.53 -8.42 -17.91
C PHE A 117 1.33 -9.59 -17.33
N ASP A 118 2.61 -9.37 -17.09
CA ASP A 118 3.49 -10.32 -16.41
C ASP A 118 3.20 -10.37 -14.91
N VAL A 119 2.86 -9.21 -14.34
CA VAL A 119 2.51 -9.05 -12.92
C VAL A 119 1.22 -8.25 -12.79
N ILE A 120 0.30 -8.74 -11.95
CA ILE A 120 -0.83 -7.96 -11.46
C ILE A 120 -0.71 -7.82 -9.95
N PHE A 121 -0.71 -6.59 -9.45
CA PHE A 121 -0.77 -6.26 -8.03
C PHE A 121 -2.14 -5.67 -7.71
N ASP A 122 -2.95 -6.39 -6.94
CA ASP A 122 -4.33 -6.04 -6.65
C ASP A 122 -4.55 -5.73 -5.16
N THR A 123 -5.09 -4.53 -4.89
CA THR A 123 -5.41 -4.05 -3.55
C THR A 123 -6.92 -4.02 -3.28
N ARG A 124 -7.76 -4.63 -4.13
CA ARG A 124 -9.22 -4.52 -4.06
C ARG A 124 -9.91 -5.85 -3.75
N GLY A 125 -9.33 -6.97 -4.17
CA GLY A 125 -9.82 -8.31 -3.89
C GLY A 125 -11.06 -8.74 -4.69
N THR A 126 -11.56 -7.89 -5.59
CA THR A 126 -12.78 -8.16 -6.37
C THR A 126 -12.45 -8.60 -7.79
N GLU A 127 -13.33 -9.37 -8.43
CA GLU A 127 -13.18 -9.83 -9.82
C GLU A 127 -11.84 -10.56 -10.13
N LEU A 128 -11.21 -11.15 -9.12
CA LEU A 128 -9.88 -11.77 -9.21
C LEU A 128 -9.75 -12.76 -10.38
N TRP A 129 -10.80 -13.52 -10.67
CA TRP A 129 -10.80 -14.46 -11.80
C TRP A 129 -10.72 -13.74 -13.15
N ARG A 130 -11.39 -12.60 -13.31
CA ARG A 130 -11.32 -11.80 -14.55
C ARG A 130 -9.95 -11.18 -14.72
N LEU A 131 -9.38 -10.61 -13.64
CA LEU A 131 -8.01 -10.11 -13.63
C LEU A 131 -7.00 -11.23 -13.93
N ARG A 132 -7.16 -12.44 -13.39
CA ARG A 132 -6.25 -13.57 -13.63
C ARG A 132 -6.18 -13.94 -15.11
N ARG A 133 -7.27 -13.76 -15.87
CA ARG A 133 -7.27 -13.98 -17.32
C ARG A 133 -6.45 -12.95 -18.11
N LYS A 134 -6.10 -11.83 -17.49
CA LYS A 134 -5.22 -10.79 -18.01
C LYS A 134 -3.76 -11.00 -17.66
N LEU A 135 -3.41 -12.14 -17.07
CA LEU A 135 -2.00 -12.52 -16.95
C LEU A 135 -1.46 -13.10 -18.26
N GLU A 136 -0.17 -12.89 -18.48
CA GLU A 136 0.62 -13.64 -19.44
C GLU A 136 0.74 -15.11 -19.06
N ARG A 137 1.14 -15.98 -20.00
CA ARG A 137 1.18 -17.45 -19.75
C ARG A 137 1.96 -17.82 -18.47
N SER A 138 3.09 -17.17 -18.23
CA SER A 138 3.93 -17.29 -17.02
C SER A 138 3.64 -16.21 -15.97
N GLY A 139 2.65 -15.35 -16.21
CA GLY A 139 2.35 -14.22 -15.35
C GLY A 139 1.89 -14.64 -13.95
N ARG A 140 2.02 -13.73 -12.99
CA ARG A 140 1.63 -13.96 -11.59
C ARG A 140 0.81 -12.79 -11.04
N MET A 141 -0.06 -13.10 -10.10
CA MET A 141 -0.84 -12.10 -9.41
C MET A 141 -0.55 -12.12 -7.92
N VAL A 142 -0.48 -10.93 -7.34
CA VAL A 142 -0.44 -10.72 -5.90
C VAL A 142 -1.69 -9.97 -5.51
N ALA A 143 -2.44 -10.53 -4.56
CA ALA A 143 -3.64 -9.89 -4.01
C ALA A 143 -3.44 -9.70 -2.50
N ILE A 144 -3.73 -8.50 -2.00
CA ILE A 144 -3.56 -8.15 -0.57
C ILE A 144 -4.89 -7.82 0.11
N ALA A 145 -5.98 -7.90 -0.65
CA ALA A 145 -7.33 -7.70 -0.18
C ALA A 145 -8.23 -8.81 -0.74
N PHE A 146 -9.40 -8.96 -0.13
CA PHE A 146 -10.48 -9.82 -0.60
C PHE A 146 -11.78 -9.01 -0.65
N ASP A 147 -12.67 -9.40 -1.56
CA ASP A 147 -14.04 -8.87 -1.62
C ASP A 147 -14.75 -9.13 -0.27
N VAL A 148 -14.98 -8.07 0.52
CA VAL A 148 -15.64 -8.16 1.83
C VAL A 148 -17.13 -8.49 1.72
N ASP A 149 -17.77 -8.12 0.60
CA ASP A 149 -19.18 -8.46 0.35
C ASP A 149 -19.33 -9.92 -0.10
N ARG A 150 -18.30 -10.46 -0.75
CA ARG A 150 -18.29 -11.83 -1.30
C ARG A 150 -17.01 -12.61 -0.94
N PRO A 151 -16.68 -12.77 0.35
CA PRO A 151 -15.40 -13.32 0.78
C PRO A 151 -15.20 -14.75 0.30
N ARG A 152 -16.25 -15.59 0.38
CA ARG A 152 -16.21 -16.99 -0.08
C ARG A 152 -15.77 -17.11 -1.55
N ARG A 153 -16.24 -16.21 -2.43
CA ARG A 153 -15.93 -16.25 -3.86
C ARG A 153 -14.48 -15.87 -4.13
N SER A 154 -13.99 -14.83 -3.46
CA SER A 154 -12.61 -14.38 -3.60
C SER A 154 -11.63 -15.41 -3.04
N LEU A 155 -11.93 -15.96 -1.86
CA LEU A 155 -11.12 -17.02 -1.25
C LEU A 155 -11.12 -18.30 -2.08
N ALA A 156 -12.27 -18.73 -2.62
CA ALA A 156 -12.35 -19.87 -3.51
C ALA A 156 -11.53 -19.66 -4.79
N THR A 157 -11.53 -18.45 -5.35
CA THR A 157 -10.71 -18.11 -6.52
C THR A 157 -9.22 -18.19 -6.20
N ILE A 158 -8.79 -17.66 -5.05
CA ILE A 158 -7.40 -17.73 -4.58
C ILE A 158 -6.99 -19.21 -4.42
N ALA A 159 -7.79 -20.00 -3.70
CA ALA A 159 -7.53 -21.42 -3.46
C ALA A 159 -7.46 -22.22 -4.77
N ALA A 160 -8.46 -22.07 -5.65
CA ALA A 160 -8.47 -22.73 -6.95
C ALA A 160 -7.25 -22.36 -7.81
N SER A 161 -6.79 -21.10 -7.75
CA SER A 161 -5.61 -20.65 -8.49
C SER A 161 -4.29 -21.26 -7.99
N ALA A 162 -4.23 -21.65 -6.71
CA ALA A 162 -3.05 -22.27 -6.11
C ALA A 162 -2.92 -23.75 -6.49
N VAL A 163 -4.07 -24.42 -6.64
CA VAL A 163 -4.15 -25.85 -6.96
C VAL A 163 -4.14 -26.10 -8.48
N PHE A 164 -4.77 -25.22 -9.27
CA PHE A 164 -5.05 -25.48 -10.69
C PHE A 164 -4.43 -24.45 -11.67
N GLY A 165 -3.60 -24.97 -12.57
CA GLY A 165 -3.07 -24.29 -13.76
C GLY A 165 -1.92 -23.31 -13.51
N PRO A 166 -1.33 -22.75 -14.60
CA PRO A 166 -0.39 -21.64 -14.48
C PRO A 166 -1.12 -20.38 -13.97
N ARG A 167 -0.38 -19.32 -13.62
CA ARG A 167 -0.92 -18.01 -13.15
C ARG A 167 -1.51 -18.00 -11.74
N ARG A 168 -0.70 -18.39 -10.75
CA ARG A 168 -1.10 -18.43 -9.34
C ARG A 168 -1.40 -17.03 -8.79
N ILE A 169 -2.43 -16.94 -7.96
CA ILE A 169 -2.70 -15.77 -7.12
C ILE A 169 -2.02 -16.01 -5.77
N ARG A 170 -1.08 -15.14 -5.42
CA ARG A 170 -0.40 -15.16 -4.12
C ARG A 170 -1.09 -14.16 -3.21
N PHE A 171 -1.76 -14.66 -2.20
CA PHE A 171 -2.33 -13.86 -1.13
C PHE A 171 -1.37 -13.85 0.06
N PHE A 172 -1.21 -12.71 0.72
CA PHE A 172 -0.47 -12.63 1.97
C PHE A 172 -1.00 -11.50 2.85
N LEU A 173 -0.91 -11.71 4.16
CA LEU A 173 -0.94 -10.63 5.15
C LEU A 173 0.51 -10.27 5.46
N GLY A 174 0.86 -8.99 5.30
CA GLY A 174 2.21 -8.52 5.57
C GLY A 174 2.55 -8.63 7.05
N ARG A 175 3.68 -9.24 7.37
CA ARG A 175 4.36 -9.07 8.66
C ARG A 175 5.67 -8.34 8.38
N PRO A 176 5.74 -7.02 8.61
CA PRO A 176 6.96 -6.28 8.36
C PRO A 176 8.05 -6.77 9.32
N VAL A 177 9.23 -7.04 8.75
CA VAL A 177 10.46 -7.35 9.48
C VAL A 177 11.37 -6.13 9.45
N PRO A 178 12.25 -5.90 10.45
CA PRO A 178 13.06 -4.69 10.54
C PRO A 178 13.84 -4.35 9.25
N ASP A 179 14.43 -5.33 8.57
CA ASP A 179 15.17 -5.14 7.31
C ASP A 179 14.35 -4.45 6.20
N LEU A 180 13.03 -4.65 6.21
CA LEU A 180 12.12 -4.04 5.25
C LEU A 180 12.03 -2.52 5.43
N PHE A 181 12.11 -2.05 6.67
CA PHE A 181 12.08 -0.63 6.97
C PHE A 181 13.38 0.06 6.56
N ASP A 182 14.52 -0.61 6.70
CA ASP A 182 15.80 -0.09 6.19
C ASP A 182 15.82 -0.01 4.66
N GLU A 183 15.17 -0.94 3.97
CA GLU A 183 14.99 -0.84 2.52
C GLU A 183 14.08 0.34 2.13
N LEU A 184 12.94 0.50 2.80
CA LEU A 184 12.07 1.66 2.58
C LEU A 184 12.80 2.98 2.85
N ARG A 185 13.62 3.02 3.91
CA ARG A 185 14.44 4.17 4.25
C ARG A 185 15.41 4.51 3.13
N ARG A 186 16.10 3.53 2.55
CA ARG A 186 17.02 3.75 1.43
C ARG A 186 16.30 4.35 0.21
N TYR A 187 15.16 3.78 -0.18
CA TYR A 187 14.37 4.34 -1.29
C TYR A 187 13.80 5.73 -1.00
N ALA A 188 13.51 6.02 0.26
CA ALA A 188 13.08 7.36 0.68
C ALA A 188 14.23 8.37 0.58
N GLU A 189 15.43 7.98 1.02
CA GLU A 189 16.63 8.83 1.03
C GLU A 189 17.21 9.07 -0.37
N ASP A 190 17.14 8.08 -1.27
CA ASP A 190 17.58 8.24 -2.66
C ASP A 190 16.53 8.90 -3.58
N GLY A 191 15.33 9.17 -3.06
CA GLY A 191 14.24 9.83 -3.77
C GLY A 191 13.41 8.92 -4.68
N SER A 192 13.67 7.61 -4.72
CA SER A 192 12.88 6.65 -5.50
C SER A 192 11.46 6.48 -4.98
N LEU A 193 11.25 6.68 -3.67
CA LEU A 193 9.94 6.70 -3.02
C LEU A 193 9.72 8.03 -2.30
N ARG A 194 8.62 8.72 -2.62
CA ARG A 194 8.15 9.86 -1.82
C ARG A 194 7.02 9.46 -0.89
N SER A 195 6.90 10.19 0.23
CA SER A 195 5.74 10.12 1.11
C SER A 195 4.47 10.56 0.38
N VAL A 196 3.35 9.91 0.70
CA VAL A 196 2.04 10.28 0.16
C VAL A 196 1.01 10.22 1.28
N ALA A 197 0.82 11.36 1.94
CA ALA A 197 -0.29 11.60 2.85
C ALA A 197 -1.37 12.43 2.14
N ASP A 198 -2.61 11.91 2.14
CA ASP A 198 -3.78 12.63 1.62
C ASP A 198 -4.18 13.77 2.56
N ARG A 199 -4.27 13.44 3.85
CA ARG A 199 -4.67 14.35 4.91
C ARG A 199 -4.14 13.85 6.24
N VAL A 200 -3.79 14.81 7.10
CA VAL A 200 -3.45 14.57 8.51
C VAL A 200 -4.63 15.02 9.37
N TYR A 201 -5.12 14.13 10.23
CA TYR A 201 -6.13 14.42 11.24
C TYR A 201 -5.48 14.38 12.62
N PRO A 202 -5.93 15.24 13.55
CA PRO A 202 -5.55 15.09 14.94
C PRO A 202 -6.28 13.88 15.55
N LEU A 203 -5.70 13.26 16.58
CA LEU A 203 -6.22 12.03 17.20
C LEU A 203 -7.67 12.16 17.68
N GLU A 204 -8.07 13.35 18.14
CA GLU A 204 -9.43 13.64 18.60
C GLU A 204 -10.46 13.56 17.47
N ARG A 205 -10.01 13.67 16.21
CA ARG A 205 -10.84 13.57 15.00
C ARG A 205 -10.66 12.24 14.28
N ILE A 206 -10.29 11.17 14.99
CA ILE A 206 -10.11 9.84 14.41
C ILE A 206 -11.37 9.34 13.68
N GLN A 207 -12.57 9.66 14.17
CA GLN A 207 -13.83 9.30 13.50
C GLN A 207 -13.94 9.94 12.11
N ASP A 208 -13.55 11.21 11.97
CA ASP A 208 -13.55 11.90 10.68
C ASP A 208 -12.51 11.31 9.72
N ALA A 209 -11.37 10.86 10.26
CA ALA A 209 -10.35 10.18 9.48
C ALA A 209 -10.87 8.85 8.91
N HIS A 210 -11.59 8.06 9.72
CA HIS A 210 -12.24 6.83 9.27
C HIS A 210 -13.35 7.11 8.25
N ALA A 211 -14.24 8.07 8.51
CA ALA A 211 -15.31 8.43 7.59
C ALA A 211 -14.76 8.88 6.21
N HIS A 212 -13.66 9.63 6.18
CA HIS A 212 -12.99 9.99 4.94
C HIS A 212 -12.37 8.77 4.24
N ALA A 213 -11.72 7.86 4.99
CA ALA A 213 -11.19 6.63 4.40
C ALA A 213 -12.30 5.79 3.74
N GLU A 214 -13.46 5.68 4.39
CA GLU A 214 -14.63 4.93 3.91
C GLU A 214 -15.29 5.57 2.69
N ALA A 215 -15.40 6.90 2.65
CA ALA A 215 -15.89 7.63 1.48
C ALA A 215 -15.04 7.39 0.22
N GLY A 216 -13.76 7.03 0.42
CA GLY A 216 -12.82 6.72 -0.64
C GLY A 216 -12.39 7.93 -1.47
N GLY A 217 -11.55 7.70 -2.49
CA GLY A 217 -10.97 8.78 -3.28
C GLY A 217 -9.65 9.35 -2.76
N VAL A 218 -9.20 8.84 -1.63
CA VAL A 218 -7.92 9.15 -0.98
C VAL A 218 -6.74 8.90 -1.93
N HIS A 219 -5.78 9.82 -1.93
CA HIS A 219 -4.47 9.68 -2.56
C HIS A 219 -3.42 9.31 -1.51
N GLY A 220 -2.97 8.06 -1.51
CA GLY A 220 -2.04 7.56 -0.50
C GLY A 220 -2.74 7.20 0.81
N LYS A 221 -2.21 7.71 1.93
CA LYS A 221 -2.69 7.39 3.29
C LYS A 221 -3.33 8.59 3.97
N ILE A 222 -4.39 8.33 4.73
CA ILE A 222 -4.84 9.25 5.77
C ILE A 222 -3.98 8.99 7.00
N VAL A 223 -3.44 10.07 7.58
CA VAL A 223 -2.58 10.01 8.76
C VAL A 223 -3.35 10.56 9.96
N VAL A 224 -3.21 9.92 11.10
CA VAL A 224 -3.66 10.44 12.39
C VAL A 224 -2.42 10.78 13.21
N ALA A 225 -2.37 11.99 13.75
CA ALA A 225 -1.28 12.45 14.60
C ALA A 225 -1.83 12.83 15.98
N PRO A 226 -1.18 12.43 17.09
CA PRO A 226 -1.53 12.96 18.40
C PRO A 226 -1.36 14.48 18.39
N GLY A 227 -2.30 15.20 19.01
CA GLY A 227 -2.16 16.64 19.21
C GLY A 227 -0.85 16.90 19.96
N VAL A 228 -0.03 17.82 19.49
CA VAL A 228 1.16 18.23 20.25
C VAL A 228 0.64 18.95 21.49
N SER A 229 0.49 18.24 22.60
CA SER A 229 0.27 18.87 23.90
C SER A 229 1.44 19.82 24.13
N SER A 230 1.16 21.12 24.11
CA SER A 230 2.11 22.18 24.47
C SER A 230 2.48 22.03 25.95
N THR A 231 3.44 21.17 26.26
CA THR A 231 4.15 21.18 27.54
C THR A 231 5.43 22.00 27.42
N ALA A 232 5.26 23.28 27.09
CA ALA A 232 6.16 24.34 27.52
C ALA A 232 5.40 25.22 28.52
N ALA A 233 5.02 24.62 29.66
CA ALA A 233 4.66 25.40 30.83
C ALA A 233 5.97 25.88 31.47
N VAL A 234 6.31 27.12 31.15
CA VAL A 234 7.25 27.97 31.88
C VAL A 234 7.00 27.83 33.37
N ASP A 235 8.04 27.49 34.12
CA ASP A 235 8.09 27.60 35.57
C ASP A 235 7.89 29.08 35.97
N PRO A 236 6.79 29.47 36.66
CA PRO A 236 6.58 30.84 37.09
C PRO A 236 7.17 31.15 38.47
N ARG A 237 8.05 30.31 39.05
CA ARG A 237 8.64 30.57 40.36
C ARG A 237 10.15 30.34 40.40
N GLY A 238 10.85 31.16 39.62
CA GLY A 238 12.21 31.59 39.93
C GLY A 238 12.20 32.94 40.65
N ALA A 239 12.26 32.91 41.98
CA ALA A 239 12.71 34.00 42.84
C ALA A 239 13.50 33.38 44.01
#